data_AF-A0A4U2DTG1-F1
#
_entry.id   AF-A0A4U2DTG1-F1
#
_cell.length_a   1.000
_cell.length_b   1.000
_cell.length_c   1.000
_cell.angle_alpha   90.00
_cell.angle_beta   90.00
_cell.angle_gamma   90.00
#
_symmetry.space_group_name_H-M   'P 1'
#
loop_
_entity.id
_entity.type
_entity.pdbx_description
1 polymer ?
#
loop_
_entity_poly.entity_id
_entity_poly.type
_entity_poly.pdbx_seq_one_letter_code
_entity_poly.pdbx_strand_id
1 'polypeptide(L)'
;MIVDVKPAHFYLHLIPFYDQDRIDDSSDIQRELDRMMAMHLGLSVIARTLSTKPYNYRQIERALLKLTLNFNHTEQALLCKIVHFWHDMTKDEHHKSKMVMHLQKLGHRLPDIFLILRQSTRVEIIDR
;
A
#
# COMPACT_ATOMS: atom_id res chain seq x y z
N MET A 1 38.01 14.95 17.73
CA MET A 1 36.57 14.84 18.04
C MET A 1 35.81 14.86 16.73
N ILE A 2 35.31 13.71 16.28
CA ILE A 2 34.32 13.67 15.20
C ILE A 2 33.03 14.14 15.85
N VAL A 3 32.58 15.33 15.47
CA VAL A 3 31.28 15.84 15.90
C VAL A 3 30.26 14.90 15.24
N ASP A 4 29.49 14.16 16.04
CA ASP A 4 28.32 13.43 15.55
C ASP A 4 27.29 14.44 15.05
N VAL A 5 27.49 14.90 13.82
CA VAL A 5 26.54 15.78 13.16
C VAL A 5 25.31 14.93 12.86
N LYS A 6 24.21 15.23 13.55
CA LYS A 6 22.94 14.53 13.32
C LYS A 6 22.61 14.59 11.81
N PRO A 7 22.37 13.45 11.13
CA PRO A 7 22.18 13.38 9.67
C PRO A 7 21.09 14.34 9.14
N ALA A 8 20.10 14.65 9.97
CA ALA A 8 19.03 15.59 9.66
C ALA A 8 19.52 16.99 9.24
N HIS A 9 20.68 17.46 9.73
CA HIS A 9 21.22 18.77 9.37
C HIS A 9 21.79 18.83 7.95
N PHE A 10 22.21 17.69 7.39
CA PHE A 10 22.70 17.63 6.01
C PHE A 10 21.58 17.45 4.98
N TYR A 11 20.40 16.99 5.42
CA TYR A 11 19.32 16.63 4.52
C TYR A 11 18.92 17.79 3.57
N LEU A 12 18.83 19.02 4.09
CA LEU A 12 18.55 20.21 3.27
C LEU A 12 19.64 20.49 2.24
N HIS A 13 20.91 20.23 2.59
CA HIS A 13 22.05 20.41 1.68
C HIS A 13 22.13 19.31 0.61
N LEU A 14 21.47 18.17 0.84
CA LEU A 14 21.40 17.08 -0.13
C LEU A 14 20.27 17.27 -1.16
N ILE A 15 19.27 18.13 -0.89
CA ILE A 15 18.13 18.37 -1.80
C ILE A 15 18.56 18.65 -3.26
N PRO A 16 19.53 19.54 -3.54
CA PRO A 16 19.94 19.81 -4.92
C PRO A 16 20.49 18.58 -5.64
N PHE A 17 21.08 17.62 -4.92
CA PHE A 17 21.61 16.38 -5.50
C PHE A 17 20.49 15.42 -5.86
N TYR A 18 19.42 15.34 -5.07
CA TYR A 18 18.21 14.61 -5.43
C TYR A 18 17.47 15.26 -6.61
N ASP A 19 17.41 16.59 -6.66
CA ASP A 19 16.76 17.32 -7.76
C ASP A 19 17.48 17.18 -9.10
N GLN A 20 18.79 16.97 -9.07
CA GLN A 20 19.64 16.73 -10.23
C GLN A 20 19.83 15.24 -10.53
N ASP A 21 19.08 14.36 -9.85
CA ASP A 21 19.18 12.90 -9.96
C ASP A 21 20.63 12.36 -9.75
N ARG A 22 21.44 13.06 -8.94
CA ARG A 22 22.79 12.65 -8.54
C ARG A 22 22.79 11.68 -7.36
N ILE A 23 21.74 11.72 -6.54
CA ILE A 23 21.44 10.72 -5.51
C ILE A 23 20.07 10.17 -5.86
N ASP A 24 20.00 8.89 -6.21
CA ASP A 24 18.77 8.26 -6.68
C ASP A 24 18.43 6.97 -5.92
N ASP A 25 17.47 7.08 -5.00
CA ASP A 25 16.92 5.94 -4.26
C ASP A 25 15.72 5.30 -4.99
N SER A 26 15.41 5.71 -6.24
CA SER A 26 14.20 5.28 -6.95
C SER A 26 14.07 3.77 -7.08
N SER A 27 15.17 3.06 -7.32
CA SER A 27 15.19 1.61 -7.46
C SER A 27 14.86 0.89 -6.14
N ASP A 28 15.39 1.39 -5.02
CA ASP A 28 15.11 0.86 -3.69
C ASP A 28 13.67 1.18 -3.26
N ILE A 29 13.20 2.41 -3.52
CA ILE A 29 11.81 2.80 -3.30
C ILE A 29 10.86 1.90 -4.10
N GLN A 30 11.16 1.66 -5.38
CA GLN A 30 10.35 0.81 -6.23
C GLN A 30 10.30 -0.63 -5.70
N ARG A 31 11.43 -1.18 -5.25
CA ARG A 31 11.48 -2.51 -4.63
C ARG A 31 10.58 -2.59 -3.39
N GLU A 32 10.56 -1.55 -2.56
CA GLU A 32 9.68 -1.52 -1.39
C GLU A 32 8.21 -1.37 -1.75
N LEU A 33 7.89 -0.59 -2.79
CA LEU A 33 6.54 -0.53 -3.34
C LEU A 33 6.08 -1.89 -3.86
N ASP A 34 6.90 -2.56 -4.68
CA ASP A 34 6.60 -3.88 -5.24
C ASP A 34 6.35 -4.90 -4.13
N ARG A 35 7.17 -4.88 -3.07
CA ARG A 35 6.98 -5.73 -1.89
C ARG A 35 5.62 -5.48 -1.22
N MET A 36 5.26 -4.22 -1.01
CA MET A 36 3.99 -3.87 -0.37
C MET A 36 2.78 -4.19 -1.25
N MET A 37 2.91 -4.07 -2.58
CA MET A 37 1.91 -4.49 -3.56
C MET A 37 1.73 -6.01 -3.58
N ALA A 38 2.82 -6.77 -3.47
CA ALA A 38 2.79 -8.23 -3.37
C ALA A 38 2.18 -8.71 -2.04
N MET A 39 2.30 -7.90 -0.98
CA MET A 39 1.58 -8.11 0.29
C MET A 39 0.11 -7.68 0.24
N HIS A 40 -0.36 -7.20 -0.91
CA HIS A 40 -1.72 -6.72 -1.14
C HIS A 40 -2.16 -5.61 -0.18
N LEU A 41 -1.25 -4.71 0.19
CA LEU A 41 -1.57 -3.62 1.09
C LEU A 41 -2.41 -2.54 0.38
N GLY A 42 -3.30 -1.90 1.12
CA GLY A 42 -4.02 -0.73 0.63
C GLY A 42 -3.13 0.51 0.60
N LEU A 43 -3.43 1.42 -0.35
CA LEU A 43 -2.64 2.62 -0.63
C LEU A 43 -2.34 3.47 0.62
N SER A 44 -3.26 3.55 1.58
CA SER A 44 -3.06 4.33 2.81
C SER A 44 -1.93 3.78 3.69
N VAL A 45 -1.83 2.45 3.81
CA VAL A 45 -0.74 1.79 4.53
C VAL A 45 0.56 1.86 3.74
N ILE A 46 0.50 1.75 2.41
CA ILE A 46 1.68 1.91 1.54
C ILE A 46 2.28 3.30 1.72
N ALA A 47 1.46 4.35 1.56
CA ALA A 47 1.89 5.74 1.69
C ALA A 47 2.49 6.00 3.08
N ARG A 48 1.79 5.62 4.15
CA ARG A 48 2.28 5.78 5.53
C ARG A 48 3.60 5.04 5.76
N THR A 49 3.70 3.80 5.30
CA THR A 49 4.92 2.98 5.48
C THR A 49 6.09 3.56 4.70
N LEU A 50 5.86 4.04 3.48
CA LEU A 50 6.92 4.62 2.66
C LEU A 50 7.38 5.98 3.21
N SER A 51 6.46 6.81 3.69
CA SER A 51 6.77 8.12 4.29
C SER A 51 7.60 8.06 5.57
N THR A 52 7.68 6.90 6.24
CA THR A 52 8.55 6.73 7.42
C THR A 52 9.93 6.17 7.08
N LYS A 53 10.18 5.81 5.82
CA LYS A 53 11.48 5.33 5.36
C LYS A 53 12.48 6.50 5.26
N PRO A 54 13.79 6.22 5.42
CA PRO A 54 14.83 7.26 5.38
C PRO A 54 15.18 7.70 3.94
N TYR A 55 14.18 7.82 3.05
CA TYR A 55 14.35 8.29 1.67
C TYR A 55 14.00 9.75 1.55
N ASN A 56 14.43 10.37 0.45
CA ASN A 56 14.06 11.75 0.19
C ASN A 56 12.54 11.91 -0.05
N TYR A 57 11.91 12.86 0.65
CA TYR A 57 10.47 13.11 0.55
C TYR A 57 9.99 13.38 -0.89
N ARG A 58 10.81 14.02 -1.75
CA ARG A 58 10.47 14.28 -3.15
C ARG A 58 10.44 13.00 -3.98
N GLN A 59 11.37 12.08 -3.74
CA GLN A 59 11.38 10.78 -4.40
C GLN A 59 10.23 9.91 -3.92
N ILE A 60 9.91 9.95 -2.61
CA ILE A 60 8.71 9.32 -2.06
C ILE A 60 7.45 9.88 -2.72
N GLU A 61 7.31 11.20 -2.80
CA GLU A 61 6.16 11.85 -3.43
C GLU A 61 6.01 11.45 -4.90
N ARG A 62 7.09 11.52 -5.69
CA ARG A 62 7.10 11.07 -7.10
C ARG A 62 6.69 9.61 -7.23
N ALA A 63 7.21 8.73 -6.37
CA ALA A 63 6.89 7.31 -6.40
C ALA A 63 5.42 7.03 -6.02
N LEU A 64 4.90 7.71 -4.99
CA LEU A 64 3.49 7.60 -4.59
C LEU A 64 2.55 8.15 -5.66
N LEU A 65 2.88 9.28 -6.29
CA LEU A 65 2.10 9.81 -7.41
C LEU A 65 2.04 8.81 -8.57
N LYS A 66 3.20 8.24 -8.94
CA LYS A 66 3.28 7.21 -9.99
C LYS A 66 2.48 5.95 -9.64
N LEU A 67 2.52 5.52 -8.38
CA LEU A 67 1.72 4.40 -7.90
C LEU A 67 0.22 4.70 -8.03
N THR A 68 -0.21 5.89 -7.59
CA THR A 68 -1.63 6.28 -7.53
C THR A 68 -2.29 6.27 -8.91
N LEU A 69 -1.55 6.61 -9.97
CA LEU A 69 -2.05 6.57 -11.35
C LEU A 69 -2.51 5.17 -11.79
N ASN A 70 -1.89 4.11 -11.27
CA ASN A 70 -2.14 2.73 -11.67
C ASN A 70 -2.67 1.86 -10.52
N PHE A 71 -3.04 2.45 -9.39
CA PHE A 71 -3.45 1.70 -8.20
C PHE A 71 -4.92 1.28 -8.31
N ASN A 72 -5.15 0.02 -8.66
CA ASN A 72 -6.50 -0.55 -8.65
C ASN A 72 -6.92 -0.92 -7.21
N HIS A 73 -7.64 -0.01 -6.56
CA HIS A 73 -8.07 -0.20 -5.18
C HIS A 73 -8.95 -1.43 -4.95
N THR A 74 -9.87 -1.71 -5.88
CA THR A 74 -10.80 -2.84 -5.75
C THR A 74 -10.06 -4.17 -5.92
N GLU A 75 -9.20 -4.27 -6.93
CA GLU A 75 -8.39 -5.47 -7.16
C GLU A 75 -7.44 -5.76 -6.00
N GLN A 76 -6.74 -4.74 -5.48
CA GLN A 76 -5.86 -4.91 -4.32
C GLN A 76 -6.64 -5.37 -3.07
N ALA A 77 -7.83 -4.81 -2.83
CA ALA A 77 -8.69 -5.25 -1.73
C ALA A 77 -9.18 -6.71 -1.93
N LEU A 78 -9.49 -7.11 -3.16
CA LEU A 78 -9.89 -8.47 -3.49
C LEU A 78 -8.76 -9.47 -3.25
N LEU A 79 -7.55 -9.19 -3.73
CA LEU A 79 -6.37 -10.03 -3.53
C LEU A 79 -6.07 -10.18 -2.04
N CYS A 80 -6.12 -9.09 -1.29
CA CYS A 80 -5.95 -9.08 0.16
C CYS A 80 -7.00 -9.95 0.87
N LYS A 81 -8.27 -9.85 0.46
CA LYS A 81 -9.35 -10.70 0.96
C LYS A 81 -9.06 -12.18 0.68
N ILE A 82 -8.66 -12.52 -0.54
CA ILE A 82 -8.39 -13.90 -0.96
C ILE A 82 -7.23 -14.51 -0.16
N VAL A 83 -6.14 -13.76 0.05
CA VAL A 83 -4.97 -14.28 0.79
C VAL A 83 -5.30 -14.56 2.27
N HIS A 84 -6.16 -13.76 2.89
CA HIS A 84 -6.46 -13.88 4.32
C HIS A 84 -7.71 -14.67 4.67
N PHE A 85 -8.70 -14.68 3.78
CA PHE A 85 -10.02 -15.30 4.00
C PHE A 85 -10.41 -16.26 2.87
N TRP A 86 -9.51 -16.57 1.94
CA TRP A 86 -9.80 -17.40 0.78
C TRP A 86 -10.99 -16.86 -0.03
N HIS A 87 -11.68 -17.77 -0.71
CA HIS A 87 -12.89 -17.46 -1.44
C HIS A 87 -14.12 -17.50 -0.52
N ASP A 88 -13.93 -17.52 0.81
CA ASP A 88 -15.05 -17.66 1.75
C ASP A 88 -16.09 -16.56 1.52
N MET A 89 -17.33 -17.02 1.55
CA MET A 89 -18.49 -16.16 1.74
C MET A 89 -18.60 -15.78 3.21
N THR A 90 -19.13 -14.59 3.47
CA THR A 90 -19.46 -14.17 4.83
C THR A 90 -20.50 -15.13 5.41
N LYS A 91 -20.16 -15.80 6.51
CA LYS A 91 -21.01 -16.82 7.16
C LYS A 91 -22.12 -16.18 7.98
N ASP A 92 -21.79 -15.05 8.60
CA ASP A 92 -22.67 -14.21 9.40
C ASP A 92 -22.12 -12.76 9.43
N GLU A 93 -22.88 -11.84 10.06
CA GLU A 93 -22.48 -10.43 10.19
C GLU A 93 -21.23 -10.24 11.06
N HIS A 94 -20.94 -11.15 11.99
CA HIS A 94 -19.73 -11.09 12.81
C HIS A 94 -18.48 -11.45 11.99
N HIS A 95 -18.57 -12.48 11.14
CA HIS A 95 -17.52 -12.85 10.19
C HIS A 95 -17.26 -11.71 9.19
N LYS A 96 -18.34 -11.11 8.66
CA LYS A 96 -18.24 -9.94 7.78
C LYS A 96 -17.55 -8.75 8.47
N SER A 97 -17.90 -8.47 9.72
CA SER A 97 -17.24 -7.42 10.51
C SER A 97 -15.73 -7.68 10.68
N LYS A 98 -15.34 -8.94 10.99
CA LYS A 98 -13.92 -9.35 11.05
C LYS A 98 -13.18 -9.10 9.74
N MET A 99 -13.79 -9.45 8.61
CA MET A 99 -13.20 -9.24 7.28
C MET A 99 -13.02 -7.74 7.00
N VAL A 100 -14.04 -6.93 7.26
CA VAL A 100 -13.99 -5.47 7.08
C VAL A 100 -12.87 -4.87 7.93
N MET A 101 -12.81 -5.22 9.22
CA MET A 101 -11.79 -4.70 10.13
C MET A 101 -10.37 -5.09 9.70
N HIS A 102 -10.17 -6.33 9.24
CA HIS A 102 -8.86 -6.80 8.78
C HIS A 102 -8.39 -6.03 7.54
N LEU A 103 -9.25 -5.93 6.53
CA LEU A 103 -8.95 -5.21 5.29
C LEU A 103 -8.71 -3.71 5.54
N GLN A 104 -9.49 -3.10 6.45
CA GLN A 104 -9.29 -1.70 6.83
C GLN A 104 -7.94 -1.50 7.55
N LYS A 105 -7.53 -2.43 8.42
CA LYS A 105 -6.19 -2.39 9.08
C LYS A 105 -5.05 -2.48 8.07
N LEU A 106 -5.26 -3.21 6.96
CA LEU A 106 -4.30 -3.31 5.85
C LEU A 106 -4.40 -2.14 4.87
N GLY A 107 -5.25 -1.15 5.13
CA GLY A 107 -5.25 0.14 4.46
C GLY A 107 -6.23 0.28 3.30
N HIS A 108 -7.13 -0.68 3.12
CA HIS A 108 -8.16 -0.61 2.07
C HIS A 108 -9.31 0.32 2.48
N ARG A 109 -9.93 0.96 1.48
CA ARG A 109 -11.03 1.91 1.71
C ARG A 109 -12.34 1.14 1.88
N LEU A 110 -13.21 1.63 2.75
CA LEU A 110 -14.52 1.01 3.00
C LEU A 110 -15.36 0.79 1.73
N PRO A 111 -15.43 1.73 0.75
CA PRO A 111 -16.18 1.49 -0.48
C PRO A 111 -15.71 0.27 -1.27
N ASP A 112 -14.39 0.08 -1.41
CA ASP A 112 -13.81 -1.06 -2.14
C ASP A 112 -14.05 -2.37 -1.37
N ILE A 113 -13.91 -2.34 -0.05
CA ILE A 113 -14.18 -3.50 0.83
C ILE A 113 -15.64 -3.94 0.68
N PHE A 114 -16.59 -3.02 0.76
CA PHE A 114 -18.00 -3.37 0.63
C PHE A 114 -18.36 -3.85 -0.78
N LEU A 115 -17.69 -3.33 -1.81
CA LEU A 115 -17.87 -3.80 -3.19
C LEU A 115 -17.48 -5.28 -3.32
N ILE A 116 -16.28 -5.67 -2.88
CA ILE A 116 -15.80 -7.06 -3.02
C ILE A 116 -16.59 -8.06 -2.15
N LEU A 117 -17.09 -7.62 -1.00
CA LEU A 117 -17.91 -8.47 -0.12
C LEU A 117 -19.31 -8.70 -0.70
N ARG A 118 -19.86 -7.74 -1.46
CA ARG A 118 -21.13 -7.89 -2.20
C ARG A 118 -21.00 -8.78 -3.44
N GLN A 119 -19.87 -8.69 -4.14
CA GLN A 119 -19.62 -9.52 -5.33
C GLN A 119 -19.44 -10.99 -4.97
N SER A 120 -18.86 -11.27 -3.80
CA SER A 120 -18.73 -12.63 -3.27
C SER A 120 -20.09 -13.31 -3.09
N THR A 121 -21.17 -12.56 -2.91
CA THR A 121 -22.55 -13.06 -2.75
C THR A 121 -23.18 -13.57 -4.06
N ARG A 122 -22.54 -13.38 -5.21
CA ARG A 122 -23.09 -13.71 -6.55
C ARG A 122 -22.28 -14.77 -7.32
N VAL A 123 -21.77 -15.79 -6.65
CA VAL A 123 -21.40 -17.03 -7.36
C VAL A 123 -22.64 -17.92 -7.37
N GLU A 124 -23.54 -17.67 -8.33
CA GLU A 124 -24.54 -18.66 -8.72
C GLU A 124 -23.79 -19.81 -9.37
N ILE A 125 -23.88 -20.99 -8.76
CA ILE A 125 -23.41 -22.25 -9.33
C ILE A 125 -24.25 -22.48 -10.58
N ILE A 126 -23.67 -22.26 -11.77
CA ILE A 126 -24.24 -22.80 -13.00
C ILE A 126 -23.77 -24.25 -13.06
N ASP A 127 -24.60 -25.16 -12.53
CA ASP A 127 -24.50 -26.58 -12.82
C ASP A 127 -24.66 -26.79 -14.34
N ARG A 128 -23.68 -27.46 -14.95
CA ARG A 128 -23.76 -28.02 -16.29
C ARG A 128 -23.69 -29.53 -16.20
#